data_AF-A0A519CDE7-F1
#
_entry.id   AF-A0A519CDE7-F1
#
_cell.length_a   1.000
_cell.length_b   1.000
_cell.length_c   1.000
_cell.angle_alpha   90.00
_cell.angle_beta   90.00
_cell.angle_gamma   90.00
#
_symmetry.space_group_name_H-M   'P 1'
#
loop_
_entity.id
_entity.type
_entity.pdbx_description
1 polymer ?
#
loop_
_entity_poly.entity_id
_entity_poly.type
_entity_poly.pdbx_seq_one_letter_code
_entity_poly.pdbx_strand_id
1 'polypeptide(L)' 'MICIKADIPKEICKIDDELKAIYHSSDTVCIWVFKTRDERNKFMDETAGMKKDDREDHFLKNYSI' A
#
# COMPACT_ATOMS: atom_id res chain seq x y z
N MET A 1 7.48 9.65 -12.97
CA MET A 1 6.96 10.34 -11.78
C MET A 1 5.72 11.12 -12.20
N ILE A 2 4.56 10.77 -11.65
CA ILE A 2 3.31 11.52 -11.83
C ILE A 2 3.01 12.15 -10.47
N CYS A 3 2.69 13.44 -10.44
CA CYS A 3 2.42 14.17 -9.21
C CYS A 3 0.98 14.67 -9.21
N ILE A 4 0.23 14.30 -8.18
CA ILE A 4 -1.10 14.81 -7.90
C ILE A 4 -0.97 15.69 -6.66
N LYS A 5 -1.37 16.96 -6.76
CA LYS A 5 -1.36 17.87 -5.61
C LYS A 5 -2.45 17.46 -4.63
N ALA A 6 -2.08 17.18 -3.38
CA ALA A 6 -3.00 16.80 -2.32
C ALA A 6 -2.45 17.27 -0.96
N ASP A 7 -3.35 17.47 0.00
CA ASP A 7 -2.98 17.73 1.40
C ASP A 7 -2.73 16.38 2.09
N ILE A 8 -1.46 15.97 2.15
CA ILE A 8 -1.07 14.66 2.71
C ILE A 8 -0.82 14.78 4.22
N PRO A 9 -1.47 13.95 5.07
CA PRO A 9 -1.20 13.89 6.51
C PRO A 9 0.28 13.67 6.84
N LYS A 10 0.79 14.36 7.88
CA LYS A 10 2.20 14.29 8.28
C LYS A 10 2.62 12.89 8.70
N GLU A 11 1.69 12.12 9.24
CA GLU A 11 1.89 10.75 9.69
C GLU A 11 2.22 9.85 8.50
N ILE A 12 1.53 10.03 7.37
CA ILE A 12 1.81 9.30 6.12
C ILE A 12 3.17 9.70 5.54
N CYS A 13 3.53 10.99 5.61
CA CYS A 13 4.84 11.49 5.16
C CYS A 13 6.02 10.94 5.97
N LYS A 14 5.79 10.50 7.21
CA LYS A 14 6.85 9.95 8.09
C LYS A 14 7.14 8.47 7.85
N ILE A 15 6.20 7.74 7.26
CA ILE A 15 6.42 6.33 6.93
C ILE A 15 7.44 6.27 5.79
N ASP A 16 8.38 5.33 5.84
CA ASP A 16 9.35 5.11 4.76
C ASP A 16 8.64 4.66 3.47
N ASP A 17 8.99 5.25 2.33
CA ASP A 17 8.38 4.92 1.04
C ASP A 17 8.70 3.49 0.57
N GLU A 18 9.82 2.90 1.02
CA GLU A 18 10.14 1.49 0.76
C GLU A 18 9.22 0.52 1.52
N LEU A 19 8.49 1.01 2.53
CA LEU A 19 7.56 0.23 3.34
C LEU A 19 6.09 0.44 2.94
N LYS A 20 5.82 1.16 1.84
CA LYS A 20 4.47 1.41 1.35
C LYS A 20 4.20 0.63 0.06
N ALA A 21 2.99 0.08 -0.03
CA ALA A 21 2.37 -0.26 -1.30
C ALA A 21 1.17 0.68 -1.53
N ILE A 22 1.10 1.28 -2.71
CA ILE A 22 0.09 2.28 -3.05
C ILE A 22 -0.88 1.70 -4.07
N TYR A 23 -2.17 1.91 -3.83
CA TYR A 23 -3.25 1.67 -4.78
C TYR A 23 -4.14 2.90 -4.85
N HIS A 24 -4.81 3.12 -5.98
CA HIS A 24 -5.73 4.23 -6.12
C HIS A 24 -6.99 3.82 -6.90
N SER A 25 -8.10 4.47 -6.57
CA SER A 25 -9.34 4.47 -7.36
C SER A 25 -9.51 5.84 -8.05
N SER A 26 -10.73 6.15 -8.50
CA SER A 26 -11.11 7.48 -8.99
C SER A 26 -11.02 8.58 -7.93
N ASP A 27 -11.16 8.22 -6.66
CA ASP A 27 -11.43 9.15 -5.55
C ASP A 27 -10.65 8.80 -4.26
N THR A 28 -9.93 7.69 -4.23
CA THR A 28 -9.16 7.27 -3.05
C THR A 28 -7.73 6.87 -3.41
N VAL A 29 -6.84 7.07 -2.45
CA VAL A 29 -5.50 6.47 -2.42
C VAL A 29 -5.43 5.59 -1.19
N CYS A 30 -5.20 4.30 -1.39
CA CYS A 30 -4.98 3.31 -0.34
C CYS A 30 -3.48 3.09 -0.17
N ILE A 31 -3.02 3.04 1.08
CA ILE A 31 -1.63 2.80 1.43
C ILE A 31 -1.60 1.62 2.40
N TRP A 32 -0.97 0.52 1.98
CA TRP A 32 -0.60 -0.57 2.88
C TRP A 32 0.82 -0.33 3.38
N VAL A 33 1.02 -0.57 4.68
CA VAL A 33 2.29 -0.34 5.37
C VAL A 33 2.82 -1.66 5.88
N PHE A 34 4.11 -1.92 5.62
CA PHE A 34 4.78 -3.18 5.94
C PHE A 34 5.89 -2.97 6.97
N LYS A 35 6.27 -4.03 7.69
CA LYS A 35 7.39 -3.94 8.65
C LYS A 35 8.72 -3.92 7.94
N THR A 36 8.81 -4.59 6.79
CA THR A 36 10.03 -4.68 5.99
C THR A 36 9.76 -4.48 4.51
N ARG A 37 10.80 -4.07 3.77
CA ARG A 37 10.76 -3.96 2.32
C ARG A 37 10.51 -5.31 1.64
N ASP A 38 11.01 -6.40 2.21
CA ASP A 38 10.84 -7.75 1.67
C ASP A 38 9.37 -8.21 1.77
N GLU A 39 8.70 -7.92 2.89
CA GLU A 39 7.25 -8.12 3.03
C GLU A 39 6.47 -7.30 2.01
N ARG A 40 6.80 -6.01 1.84
CA ARG A 40 6.17 -5.14 0.84
C ARG A 40 6.32 -5.74 -0.55
N ASN A 41 7.52 -6.15 -0.93
CA ASN A 41 7.81 -6.72 -2.25
C ASN A 41 7.04 -8.03 -2.47
N LYS A 42 7.08 -8.94 -1.50
CA LYS A 42 6.35 -10.21 -1.55
C LYS A 42 4.84 -9.99 -1.71
N PHE A 43 4.27 -9.05 -0.97
CA PHE A 43 2.86 -8.67 -1.12
C PHE A 43 2.54 -8.19 -2.53
N MET A 44 3.40 -7.37 -3.15
CA MET A 44 3.20 -6.90 -4.53
C MET A 44 3.16 -8.07 -5.52
N ASP A 45 4.06 -9.04 -5.37
CA ASP A 45 4.13 -10.22 -6.25
C ASP A 45 2.92 -11.15 -6.05
N GLU A 46 2.55 -11.42 -4.80
CA GLU A 46 1.43 -12.31 -4.45
C GLU A 46 0.07 -11.77 -4.90
N THR A 47 -0.08 -10.44 -4.94
CA THR A 47 -1.36 -9.78 -5.20
C THR A 47 -1.48 -9.23 -6.63
N ALA A 48 -0.54 -9.57 -7.50
CA ALA A 48 -0.57 -9.19 -8.90
C ALA A 48 -1.86 -9.71 -9.58
N GLY A 49 -2.65 -8.80 -10.15
CA GLY A 49 -3.90 -9.12 -10.84
C GLY A 49 -5.12 -9.32 -9.92
N MET A 50 -4.96 -9.24 -8.60
CA MET A 50 -6.09 -9.30 -7.67
C MET A 50 -6.94 -8.02 -7.73
N LYS A 51 -8.24 -8.15 -7.45
CA LYS A 51 -9.09 -6.99 -7.18
C LYS A 51 -8.71 -6.36 -5.84
N LYS A 52 -9.12 -5.11 -5.64
CA LYS A 52 -8.82 -4.37 -4.41
C LYS A 52 -9.24 -5.15 -3.14
N ASP A 53 -10.46 -5.67 -3.13
CA ASP A 53 -11.01 -6.34 -1.95
C ASP A 53 -10.24 -7.64 -1.62
N ASP A 54 -9.99 -8.48 -2.63
CA ASP A 54 -9.18 -9.70 -2.48
C ASP A 54 -7.76 -9.38 -1.97
N ARG A 55 -7.20 -8.27 -2.45
CA ARG A 55 -5.87 -7.78 -2.07
C ARG A 55 -5.84 -7.26 -0.62
N GLU A 56 -6.90 -6.59 -0.19
CA GLU A 56 -7.08 -6.12 1.18
C GLU A 56 -7.24 -7.30 2.15
N ASP A 57 -8.04 -8.31 1.79
CA ASP A 57 -8.19 -9.55 2.56
C ASP A 57 -6.85 -10.29 2.70
N HIS A 58 -6.07 -10.39 1.61
CA HIS A 58 -4.74 -10.99 1.64
C HIS A 58 -3.78 -10.21 2.54
N PHE A 59 -3.84 -8.88 2.54
CA PHE A 59 -3.05 -8.04 3.43
C PHE A 59 -3.39 -8.32 4.90
N LEU A 60 -4.67 -8.26 5.26
CA LEU A 60 -5.15 -8.45 6.62
C LEU A 60 -4.76 -9.83 7.16
N LYS A 61 -4.88 -10.87 6.33
CA LYS A 61 -4.57 -12.24 6.74
C LYS A 61 -3.08 -12.50 6.99
N ASN A 62 -2.18 -11.86 6.24
CA ASN A 62 -0.77 -12.25 6.21
C ASN A 62 0.21 -11.19 6.77
N TYR A 63 -0.18 -9.92 6.80
CA TYR A 63 0.73 -8.81 7.10
C TYR A 63 0.21 -7.84 8.17
N SER A 64 -1.11 -7.80 8.41
CA SER A 64 -1.66 -7.01 9.53
C SER A 64 -1.29 -7.66 10.88
N ILE A 65 -0.92 -6.81 11.85
CA ILE A 65 -0.53 -7.20 13.21
C ILE A 65 -1.79 -7.42 14.04
#